data_AF-A0A834B947-F1
#
_entry.id   AF-A0A834B947-F1
#
_cell.length_a   1.000
_cell.length_b   1.000
_cell.length_c   1.000
_cell.angle_alpha   90.00
_cell.angle_beta   90.00
_cell.angle_gamma   90.00
#
_symmetry.space_group_name_H-M   'P 1'
#
loop_
_entity.id
_entity.type
_entity.pdbx_description
1 polymer ?
#
loop_
_entity_poly.entity_id
_entity_poly.type
_entity_poly.pdbx_seq_one_letter_code
_entity_poly.pdbx_strand_id
1 'polypeptide(L)'
;MFQIIHQLTTSPEDILMVTKDVIKEFADDGVKYLELRSTPRVENTTGMTKKTYVESVLEGIKQSKQDLDIDVRYLISVDRRGGPSVAKETVKLAEEFFLSTEDTVLGLDLSGDPTAGQAKDFLEPLLEAKKAGLKLALHLSEIPNPQKETQVLLDLLPDRIGHGTFLNNSEGGSLDLVDFVRQHQIPLEFCLTSNIKSQTVPSYDQHHFGFWYSIAHPSVICTDDKGVFATHLSQEYQLAAEKFNLTPSQVWNLSYESINYIFASESTRSELKSKWNHLKPKVLHF
;
A
#
# COMPACT_ATOMS: atom_id res chain seq x y z
N MET A 1 -16.71 -9.88 -3.93
CA MET A 1 -15.64 -10.03 -4.94
C MET A 1 -14.46 -10.86 -4.40
N PHE A 2 -13.71 -10.39 -3.40
CA PHE A 2 -12.52 -11.08 -2.88
C PHE A 2 -12.73 -12.55 -2.48
N GLN A 3 -13.87 -12.91 -1.89
CA GLN A 3 -14.19 -14.31 -1.58
C GLN A 3 -14.15 -15.22 -2.82
N ILE A 4 -14.59 -14.73 -3.99
CA ILE A 4 -14.55 -15.48 -5.25
C ILE A 4 -13.12 -15.60 -5.75
N ILE A 5 -12.35 -14.50 -5.71
CA ILE A 5 -10.92 -14.50 -6.12
C ILE A 5 -10.12 -15.50 -5.28
N HIS A 6 -10.37 -15.55 -3.97
CA HIS A 6 -9.70 -16.47 -3.06
C HIS A 6 -9.98 -17.95 -3.39
N GLN A 7 -11.15 -18.26 -3.95
CA GLN A 7 -11.52 -19.61 -4.38
C GLN A 7 -10.83 -20.04 -5.68
N LEU A 8 -10.28 -19.09 -6.45
CA LEU A 8 -9.57 -19.35 -7.71
C LEU A 8 -8.04 -19.40 -7.52
N THR A 9 -7.54 -19.06 -6.34
CA THR A 9 -6.11 -18.96 -6.02
C THR A 9 -5.82 -19.78 -4.77
N THR A 10 -5.89 -21.10 -4.92
CA THR A 10 -5.97 -22.04 -3.79
C THR A 10 -4.69 -22.87 -3.62
N SER A 11 -3.76 -22.81 -4.57
CA SER A 11 -2.48 -23.52 -4.52
C SER A 11 -1.27 -22.58 -4.54
N PRO A 12 -0.10 -23.04 -4.06
CA PRO A 12 1.18 -22.32 -4.21
C PRO A 12 1.46 -21.91 -5.67
N GLU A 13 1.13 -22.78 -6.62
CA GLU A 13 1.30 -22.55 -8.05
C GLU A 13 0.43 -21.37 -8.55
N ASP A 14 -0.82 -21.27 -8.08
CA ASP A 14 -1.69 -20.14 -8.41
C ASP A 14 -1.11 -18.83 -7.88
N ILE A 15 -0.59 -18.83 -6.65
CA ILE A 15 0.00 -17.64 -6.02
C ILE A 15 1.27 -17.20 -6.75
N LEU A 16 2.12 -18.15 -7.14
CA LEU A 16 3.31 -17.88 -7.95
C LEU A 16 2.91 -17.25 -9.30
N MET A 17 1.95 -17.85 -10.00
CA MET A 17 1.47 -17.37 -11.30
C MET A 17 0.90 -15.95 -11.19
N VAL A 18 -0.06 -15.72 -10.29
CA VAL A 18 -0.69 -14.40 -10.11
C VAL A 18 0.33 -13.35 -9.67
N THR A 19 1.30 -13.71 -8.83
CA THR A 19 2.37 -12.77 -8.43
C THR A 19 3.19 -12.31 -9.64
N LYS A 20 3.59 -13.23 -10.51
CA LYS A 20 4.35 -12.90 -11.71
C LYS A 20 3.54 -12.04 -12.68
N ASP A 21 2.26 -12.38 -12.87
CA ASP A 21 1.38 -11.62 -13.75
C ASP A 21 1.17 -10.19 -13.24
N VAL A 22 0.93 -10.00 -11.94
CA VAL A 22 0.79 -8.66 -11.34
C VAL A 22 2.06 -7.84 -11.51
N ILE A 23 3.24 -8.42 -11.24
CA ILE A 23 4.52 -7.71 -11.38
C ILE A 23 4.76 -7.35 -12.84
N LYS A 24 4.50 -8.27 -13.77
CA LYS A 24 4.62 -8.02 -15.20
C LYS A 24 3.71 -6.88 -15.65
N GLU A 25 2.45 -6.89 -15.23
CA GLU A 25 1.50 -5.84 -15.58
C GLU A 25 1.91 -4.46 -15.06
N PHE A 26 2.46 -4.37 -13.84
CA PHE A 26 3.00 -3.11 -13.32
C PHE A 26 4.27 -2.66 -14.07
N ALA A 27 5.16 -3.60 -14.42
CA ALA A 27 6.34 -3.29 -15.22
C ALA A 27 5.97 -2.78 -16.63
N ASP A 28 4.97 -3.41 -17.26
CA ASP A 28 4.43 -3.01 -18.57
C ASP A 28 3.76 -1.62 -18.50
N ASP A 29 3.17 -1.26 -17.34
CA ASP A 29 2.63 0.08 -17.04
C ASP A 29 3.71 1.12 -16.65
N GLY A 30 4.99 0.75 -16.73
CA GLY A 30 6.13 1.64 -16.51
C GLY A 30 6.57 1.79 -15.05
N VAL A 31 5.98 1.05 -14.11
CA VAL A 31 6.38 1.06 -12.69
C VAL A 31 7.79 0.54 -12.52
N LYS A 32 8.63 1.27 -11.78
CA LYS A 32 10.04 0.89 -11.51
C LYS A 32 10.28 0.38 -10.10
N TYR A 33 9.37 0.65 -9.18
CA TYR A 33 9.40 0.15 -7.82
C TYR A 33 7.98 -0.17 -7.35
N LEU A 34 7.77 -1.37 -6.82
CA LEU A 34 6.47 -1.87 -6.36
C LEU A 34 6.59 -2.44 -4.95
N GLU A 35 5.79 -1.94 -4.01
CA GLU A 35 5.51 -2.63 -2.75
C GLU A 35 4.22 -3.43 -2.91
N LEU A 36 4.36 -4.71 -3.23
CA LEU A 36 3.24 -5.64 -3.32
C LEU A 36 2.78 -5.98 -1.90
N ARG A 37 1.47 -5.93 -1.66
CA ARG A 37 0.87 -6.36 -0.38
C ARG A 37 -0.05 -7.54 -0.59
N SER A 38 -0.04 -8.50 0.33
CA SER A 38 -0.95 -9.64 0.26
C SER A 38 -1.15 -10.31 1.60
N THR A 39 -2.35 -10.85 1.83
CA THR A 39 -2.73 -11.55 3.05
C THR A 39 -2.42 -13.05 2.90
N PRO A 40 -1.46 -13.61 3.68
CA PRO A 40 -1.19 -15.04 3.64
C PRO A 40 -2.38 -15.86 4.11
N ARG A 41 -2.72 -16.90 3.34
CA ARG A 41 -3.89 -17.76 3.61
C ARG A 41 -3.49 -19.21 3.86
N VAL A 42 -4.35 -19.91 4.60
CA VAL A 42 -4.33 -21.37 4.70
C VAL A 42 -5.41 -21.92 3.77
N GLU A 43 -5.08 -22.94 2.99
CA GLU A 43 -6.02 -23.71 2.20
C GLU A 43 -5.88 -25.20 2.51
N ASN A 44 -6.86 -25.74 3.23
CA ASN A 44 -6.81 -27.12 3.71
C ASN A 44 -6.88 -28.14 2.57
N THR A 45 -7.55 -27.79 1.48
CA THR A 45 -7.76 -28.70 0.34
C THR A 45 -6.45 -29.02 -0.39
N THR A 46 -5.60 -28.00 -0.56
CA THR A 46 -4.31 -28.11 -1.24
C THR A 46 -3.13 -28.28 -0.28
N GLY A 47 -3.37 -28.10 1.02
CA GLY A 47 -2.32 -28.11 2.05
C GLY A 47 -1.48 -26.82 2.09
N MET A 48 -1.87 -25.78 1.37
CA MET A 48 -1.16 -24.50 1.39
C MET A 48 -1.26 -23.87 2.78
N THR A 49 -0.09 -23.58 3.37
CA THR A 49 0.04 -22.85 4.63
C THR A 49 0.32 -21.37 4.37
N LYS A 50 0.17 -20.52 5.40
CA LYS A 50 0.60 -19.11 5.32
C LYS A 50 2.09 -18.98 4.93
N LYS A 51 2.94 -19.90 5.40
CA LYS A 51 4.37 -19.90 5.09
C LYS A 51 4.62 -20.20 3.62
N THR A 52 4.06 -21.31 3.11
CA THR A 52 4.20 -21.69 1.69
C THR A 52 3.57 -20.66 0.76
N TYR A 53 2.51 -19.96 1.21
CA TYR A 53 1.94 -18.82 0.49
C TYR A 53 2.98 -17.71 0.31
N VAL A 54 3.61 -17.25 1.40
CA VAL A 54 4.63 -16.20 1.35
C VAL A 54 5.85 -16.64 0.52
N GLU A 55 6.30 -17.88 0.68
CA GLU A 55 7.38 -18.45 -0.14
C GLU A 55 7.04 -18.41 -1.64
N SER A 56 5.78 -18.66 -2.01
CA SER A 56 5.33 -18.60 -3.41
C SER A 56 5.34 -17.17 -3.97
N VAL A 57 4.94 -16.18 -3.17
CA VAL A 57 5.04 -14.75 -3.55
C VAL A 57 6.51 -14.35 -3.73
N LEU A 58 7.38 -14.72 -2.78
CA LEU A 58 8.81 -14.41 -2.84
C LEU A 58 9.50 -15.06 -4.03
N GLU A 59 9.14 -16.29 -4.38
CA GLU A 59 9.63 -16.95 -5.58
C GLU A 59 9.13 -16.22 -6.85
N GLY A 60 7.88 -15.75 -6.86
CA GLY A 60 7.36 -14.93 -7.96
C GLY A 60 8.11 -13.60 -8.14
N ILE A 61 8.42 -12.92 -7.03
CA ILE A 61 9.25 -11.71 -7.02
C ILE A 61 10.65 -12.01 -7.59
N LYS A 62 11.29 -13.06 -7.08
CA LYS A 62 12.63 -13.47 -7.49
C LYS A 62 12.71 -13.83 -8.98
N GLN A 63 11.73 -14.58 -9.50
CA GLN A 63 11.68 -14.93 -10.92
C GLN A 63 11.44 -13.70 -11.80
N SER A 64 10.60 -12.77 -11.35
CA SER A 64 10.28 -11.56 -12.13
C SER A 64 11.46 -10.59 -12.26
N LYS A 65 12.34 -10.53 -11.25
CA LYS A 65 13.53 -9.66 -11.25
C LYS A 65 14.54 -9.98 -12.37
N GLN A 66 14.50 -11.20 -12.93
CA GLN A 66 15.43 -11.60 -13.99
C GLN A 66 15.08 -10.97 -15.34
N ASP A 67 13.80 -10.73 -15.60
CA ASP A 67 13.29 -10.41 -16.93
C ASP A 67 12.65 -9.00 -17.04
N LEU A 68 12.39 -8.34 -15.91
CA LEU A 68 11.62 -7.10 -15.86
C LEU A 68 12.40 -5.94 -15.23
N ASP A 69 12.25 -4.74 -15.80
CA ASP A 69 12.81 -3.49 -15.25
C ASP A 69 11.92 -2.90 -14.14
N ILE A 70 11.74 -3.68 -13.07
CA ILE A 70 10.98 -3.31 -11.87
C ILE A 70 11.65 -3.90 -10.62
N ASP A 71 11.78 -3.09 -9.57
CA ASP A 71 12.20 -3.56 -8.26
C ASP A 71 10.97 -3.81 -7.38
N VAL A 72 10.90 -4.95 -6.70
CA VAL A 72 9.70 -5.36 -5.96
C VAL A 72 10.04 -5.66 -4.51
N ARG A 73 9.20 -5.17 -3.61
CA ARG A 73 9.21 -5.42 -2.16
C ARG A 73 7.88 -5.97 -1.74
N TYR A 74 7.85 -6.62 -0.57
CA TYR A 74 6.67 -7.31 -0.09
C TYR A 74 6.26 -6.83 1.31
N LEU A 75 4.97 -6.51 1.45
CA LEU A 75 4.30 -6.25 2.71
C LEU A 75 3.34 -7.40 3.00
N ILE A 76 3.48 -7.99 4.17
CA ILE A 76 2.58 -9.07 4.60
C ILE A 76 1.35 -8.43 5.27
N SER A 77 0.17 -8.66 4.69
CA SER A 77 -1.06 -8.05 5.18
C SER A 77 -1.68 -8.85 6.33
N VAL A 78 -2.11 -8.14 7.36
CA VAL A 78 -2.99 -8.60 8.44
C VAL A 78 -4.42 -8.22 8.06
N ASP A 79 -5.28 -9.21 7.85
CA ASP A 79 -6.72 -8.99 7.66
C ASP A 79 -7.40 -8.82 9.01
N ARG A 80 -8.07 -7.68 9.20
CA ARG A 80 -8.84 -7.32 10.40
C ARG A 80 -9.83 -8.41 10.83
N ARG A 81 -10.42 -9.15 9.88
CA ARG A 81 -11.38 -10.24 10.16
C ARG A 81 -10.75 -11.43 10.87
N GLY A 82 -9.44 -11.61 10.76
CA GLY A 82 -8.70 -12.66 11.46
C GLY A 82 -8.59 -12.42 12.97
N GLY A 83 -8.77 -11.17 13.41
CA GLY A 83 -8.66 -10.79 14.82
C GLY A 83 -7.23 -10.88 15.40
N PRO A 84 -7.07 -10.66 16.72
CA PRO A 84 -5.77 -10.46 17.35
C PRO A 84 -4.86 -11.69 17.29
N SER A 85 -5.40 -12.91 17.40
CA SER A 85 -4.59 -14.13 17.35
C SER A 85 -3.93 -14.31 15.98
N VAL A 86 -4.72 -14.14 14.91
CA VAL A 86 -4.22 -14.21 13.54
C VAL A 86 -3.23 -13.08 13.26
N ALA A 87 -3.47 -11.88 13.80
CA ALA A 87 -2.51 -10.78 13.69
C ALA A 87 -1.15 -11.13 14.31
N LYS A 88 -1.12 -11.69 15.53
CA LYS A 88 0.13 -12.13 16.18
C LYS A 88 0.87 -13.19 15.37
N GLU A 89 0.16 -14.16 14.80
CA GLU A 89 0.76 -15.18 13.93
C GLU A 89 1.37 -14.56 12.68
N THR A 90 0.65 -13.64 12.03
CA THR A 90 1.10 -12.97 10.81
C THR A 90 2.29 -12.05 11.07
N VAL A 91 2.33 -11.35 12.21
CA VAL A 91 3.49 -10.55 12.63
C VAL A 91 4.73 -11.43 12.78
N LYS A 92 4.63 -12.56 13.52
CA LYS A 92 5.76 -13.49 13.67
C LYS A 92 6.24 -14.05 12.35
N LEU A 93 5.32 -14.36 11.43
CA LEU A 93 5.65 -14.81 10.09
C LEU A 93 6.40 -13.72 9.31
N ALA A 94 5.95 -12.47 9.41
CA ALA A 94 6.62 -11.35 8.76
C ALA A 94 8.01 -11.07 9.35
N GLU A 95 8.19 -11.21 10.65
CA GLU A 95 9.50 -11.11 11.30
C GLU A 95 10.47 -12.20 10.80
N GLU A 96 10.00 -13.45 10.69
CA GLU A 96 10.80 -14.56 10.13
C GLU A 96 11.28 -14.24 8.70
N PHE A 97 10.39 -13.76 7.84
CA PHE A 97 10.77 -13.42 6.46
C PHE A 97 11.57 -12.13 6.34
N PHE A 98 11.30 -11.12 7.17
CA PHE A 98 12.11 -9.89 7.22
C PHE A 98 13.57 -10.20 7.54
N LEU A 99 13.83 -11.10 8.49
CA LEU A 99 15.18 -11.51 8.88
C LEU A 99 15.87 -12.41 7.84
N SER A 100 15.12 -13.08 6.97
CA SER A 100 15.66 -14.09 6.04
C SER A 100 15.68 -13.68 4.57
N THR A 101 15.05 -12.55 4.20
CA THR A 101 14.86 -12.17 2.78
C THR A 101 15.59 -10.89 2.34
N GLU A 102 16.63 -10.47 3.08
CA GLU A 102 17.51 -9.30 2.83
C GLU A 102 16.89 -8.21 1.94
N ASP A 103 16.28 -7.21 2.59
CA ASP A 103 15.60 -6.08 1.92
C ASP A 103 14.46 -6.49 0.98
N THR A 104 13.83 -7.67 1.06
CA THR A 104 12.65 -8.01 0.23
C THR A 104 11.33 -7.87 0.97
N VAL A 105 11.15 -8.57 2.10
CA VAL A 105 10.04 -8.31 3.03
C VAL A 105 10.42 -7.14 3.90
N LEU A 106 9.61 -6.09 3.90
CA LEU A 106 9.96 -4.83 4.57
C LEU A 106 9.02 -4.44 5.70
N GLY A 107 7.81 -4.98 5.71
CA GLY A 107 6.78 -4.47 6.59
C GLY A 107 5.48 -5.25 6.57
N LEU A 108 4.53 -4.66 7.28
CA LEU A 108 3.17 -5.12 7.40
C LEU A 108 2.20 -4.10 6.81
N ASP A 109 1.08 -4.63 6.37
CA ASP A 109 -0.13 -3.89 6.08
C ASP A 109 -1.24 -4.32 7.07
N LEU A 110 -2.03 -3.37 7.60
CA LEU A 110 -3.30 -3.69 8.28
C LEU A 110 -4.45 -3.27 7.37
N SER A 111 -5.23 -4.24 6.90
CA SER A 111 -6.29 -4.05 5.91
C SER A 111 -7.47 -5.01 6.14
N GLY A 112 -8.31 -5.20 5.13
CA GLY A 112 -9.51 -6.03 5.20
C GLY A 112 -10.76 -5.20 5.49
N ASP A 113 -11.75 -5.81 6.14
CA ASP A 113 -13.01 -5.10 6.46
C ASP A 113 -12.76 -4.04 7.55
N PRO A 114 -12.92 -2.72 7.26
CA PRO A 114 -12.67 -1.66 8.24
C PRO A 114 -13.67 -1.69 9.41
N THR A 115 -14.78 -2.42 9.30
CA THR A 115 -15.76 -2.59 10.38
C THR A 115 -15.46 -3.79 11.28
N ALA A 116 -14.48 -4.62 10.91
CA ALA A 116 -14.08 -5.81 11.66
C ALA A 116 -12.95 -5.52 12.65
N GLY A 117 -13.03 -6.16 13.84
CA GLY A 117 -12.06 -5.98 14.92
C GLY A 117 -12.15 -4.60 15.59
N GLN A 118 -11.35 -4.39 16.63
CA GLN A 118 -11.16 -3.08 17.26
C GLN A 118 -9.69 -2.69 17.17
N ALA A 119 -9.35 -1.41 17.00
CA ALA A 119 -7.96 -0.93 16.94
C ALA A 119 -7.06 -1.51 18.05
N LYS A 120 -7.58 -1.58 19.28
CA LYS A 120 -6.86 -2.12 20.45
C LYS A 120 -6.40 -3.58 20.27
N ASP A 121 -7.10 -4.35 19.46
CA ASP A 121 -6.79 -5.77 19.20
C ASP A 121 -5.50 -5.91 18.38
N PHE A 122 -5.16 -4.88 17.61
CA PHE A 122 -3.99 -4.86 16.73
C PHE A 122 -2.80 -4.06 17.29
N LEU A 123 -2.98 -3.29 18.37
CA LEU A 123 -1.92 -2.49 18.97
C LEU A 123 -0.69 -3.31 19.38
N GLU A 124 -0.90 -4.36 20.18
CA GLU A 124 0.20 -5.21 20.66
C GLU A 124 0.93 -5.88 19.48
N PRO A 125 0.25 -6.60 18.55
CA PRO A 125 0.92 -7.18 17.38
C PRO A 125 1.70 -6.16 16.53
N LEU A 126 1.11 -4.99 16.23
CA LEU A 126 1.76 -3.98 15.40
C LEU A 126 2.94 -3.31 16.11
N LEU A 127 2.85 -3.14 17.43
CA LEU A 127 3.96 -2.65 18.23
C LEU A 127 5.12 -3.65 18.28
N GLU A 128 4.84 -4.96 18.34
CA GLU A 128 5.85 -6.01 18.23
C GLU A 128 6.56 -5.94 16.86
N ALA A 129 5.80 -5.86 15.77
CA ALA A 129 6.37 -5.72 14.43
C ALA A 129 7.31 -4.51 14.31
N LYS A 130 6.88 -3.35 14.82
CA LYS A 130 7.70 -2.13 14.80
C LYS A 130 8.97 -2.27 15.64
N LYS A 131 8.91 -2.97 16.78
CA LYS A 131 10.10 -3.28 17.60
C LYS A 131 11.08 -4.20 16.87
N ALA A 132 10.59 -5.10 16.02
CA ALA A 132 11.40 -5.94 15.17
C ALA A 132 12.01 -5.21 13.96
N GLY A 133 11.61 -3.94 13.72
CA GLY A 133 12.10 -3.11 12.62
C GLY A 133 11.24 -3.16 11.36
N LEU A 134 10.13 -3.92 11.37
CA LEU A 134 9.15 -3.92 10.28
C LEU A 134 8.48 -2.55 10.15
N LYS A 135 8.31 -2.12 8.90
CA LYS A 135 7.57 -0.92 8.55
C LYS A 135 6.06 -1.16 8.59
N LEU A 136 5.29 -0.12 8.91
CA LEU A 136 3.83 -0.22 9.02
C LEU A 136 3.12 0.68 8.00
N ALA A 137 2.34 0.08 7.11
CA ALA A 137 1.31 0.76 6.32
C ALA A 137 -0.06 0.37 6.89
N LEU A 138 -0.86 1.33 7.36
CA LEU A 138 -2.15 1.02 7.98
C LEU A 138 -3.30 1.62 7.16
N HIS A 139 -4.29 0.81 6.77
CA HIS A 139 -5.55 1.33 6.26
C HIS A 139 -6.32 1.96 7.42
N LEU A 140 -6.47 3.30 7.36
CA LEU A 140 -7.12 4.10 8.39
C LEU A 140 -8.15 5.05 7.76
N SER A 141 -9.18 5.36 8.54
CA SER A 141 -10.20 6.35 8.14
C SER A 141 -10.80 6.07 6.75
N GLU A 142 -11.11 4.81 6.45
CA GLU A 142 -11.80 4.39 5.22
C GLU A 142 -13.32 4.55 5.30
N ILE A 143 -13.86 4.68 6.52
CA ILE A 143 -15.29 4.84 6.80
C ILE A 143 -15.55 6.10 7.64
N PRO A 144 -16.78 6.66 7.61
CA PRO A 144 -17.14 7.84 8.41
C PRO A 144 -17.00 7.62 9.92
N ASN A 145 -16.81 8.72 10.65
CA ASN A 145 -16.60 8.76 12.11
C ASN A 145 -15.39 7.94 12.61
N PRO A 146 -14.20 8.11 12.01
CA PRO A 146 -13.08 7.22 12.27
C PRO A 146 -12.28 7.56 13.54
N GLN A 147 -12.68 8.60 14.30
CA GLN A 147 -11.82 9.31 15.25
C GLN A 147 -11.23 8.38 16.33
N LYS A 148 -12.07 7.56 16.98
CA LYS A 148 -11.62 6.72 18.09
C LYS A 148 -10.63 5.66 17.65
N GLU A 149 -10.89 5.02 16.52
CA GLU A 149 -10.03 3.97 16.00
C GLU A 149 -8.73 4.55 15.43
N THR A 150 -8.86 5.59 14.62
CA THR A 150 -7.73 6.23 13.95
C THR A 150 -6.76 6.80 14.97
N GLN A 151 -7.23 7.47 16.02
CA GLN A 151 -6.34 7.98 17.07
C GLN A 151 -5.51 6.86 17.71
N VAL A 152 -6.16 5.74 18.05
CA VAL A 152 -5.48 4.60 18.67
C VAL A 152 -4.38 4.03 17.78
N LEU A 153 -4.63 3.91 16.48
CA LEU A 153 -3.65 3.37 15.53
C LEU A 153 -2.58 4.40 15.15
N LEU A 154 -2.90 5.70 15.16
CA LEU A 154 -1.93 6.79 14.95
C LEU A 154 -0.91 6.90 16.08
N ASP A 155 -1.27 6.51 17.31
CA ASP A 155 -0.34 6.48 18.46
C ASP A 155 0.82 5.49 18.25
N LEU A 156 0.68 4.53 17.31
CA LEU A 156 1.78 3.66 16.89
C LEU A 156 2.81 4.38 16.00
N LEU A 157 2.46 5.55 15.47
CA LEU A 157 3.21 6.28 14.44
C LEU A 157 3.51 5.38 13.23
N PRO A 158 2.48 5.01 12.44
CA PRO A 158 2.70 4.22 11.23
C PRO A 158 3.58 4.95 10.24
N ASP A 159 4.33 4.20 9.44
CA ASP A 159 5.21 4.77 8.43
C ASP A 159 4.43 5.32 7.22
N ARG A 160 3.25 4.77 6.92
CA ARG A 160 2.28 5.29 5.93
C ARG A 160 0.84 4.96 6.31
N ILE A 161 -0.11 5.71 5.72
CA ILE A 161 -1.55 5.47 5.87
C ILE A 161 -2.17 5.16 4.51
N GLY A 162 -2.89 4.05 4.42
CA GLY A 162 -3.75 3.67 3.31
C GLY A 162 -5.06 4.46 3.34
N HIS A 163 -5.46 5.00 2.18
CA HIS A 163 -6.66 5.81 1.96
C HIS A 163 -6.69 7.13 2.75
N GLY A 164 -6.98 7.09 4.05
CA GLY A 164 -7.14 8.30 4.86
C GLY A 164 -8.32 9.19 4.44
N THR A 165 -9.35 8.63 3.79
CA THR A 165 -10.48 9.37 3.19
C THR A 165 -11.19 10.27 4.19
N PHE A 166 -11.51 9.72 5.36
CA PHE A 166 -12.26 10.42 6.42
C PHE A 166 -11.33 11.04 7.48
N LEU A 167 -10.05 11.31 7.17
CA LEU A 167 -9.15 12.03 8.10
C LEU A 167 -9.52 13.51 8.23
N ASN A 168 -9.91 14.14 7.12
CA ASN A 168 -10.23 15.55 7.07
C ASN A 168 -11.65 15.82 7.59
N ASN A 169 -11.82 16.94 8.30
CA ASN A 169 -13.09 17.40 8.88
C ASN A 169 -14.21 17.58 7.83
N SER A 170 -13.89 17.99 6.59
CA SER A 170 -14.91 18.09 5.52
C SER A 170 -15.54 16.75 5.15
N GLU A 171 -14.79 15.67 5.36
CA GLU A 171 -15.16 14.29 5.09
C GLU A 171 -15.41 13.53 6.40
N GLY A 172 -15.97 14.16 7.45
CA GLY A 172 -16.35 13.45 8.68
C GLY A 172 -15.20 13.07 9.64
N GLY A 173 -13.98 13.57 9.42
CA GLY A 173 -12.81 13.46 10.30
C GLY A 173 -12.72 14.54 11.38
N SER A 174 -11.52 14.97 11.75
CA SER A 174 -11.31 16.11 12.66
C SER A 174 -10.03 16.88 12.34
N LEU A 175 -9.97 18.16 12.72
CA LEU A 175 -8.76 18.98 12.56
C LEU A 175 -7.58 18.41 13.35
N ASP A 176 -7.82 17.83 14.52
CA ASP A 176 -6.77 17.21 15.35
C ASP A 176 -6.08 16.05 14.62
N LEU A 177 -6.84 15.22 13.88
CA LEU A 177 -6.27 14.14 13.08
C LEU A 177 -5.42 14.66 11.92
N VAL A 178 -5.90 15.71 11.25
CA VAL A 178 -5.16 16.38 10.17
C VAL A 178 -3.84 16.94 10.70
N ASP A 179 -3.89 17.65 11.83
CA ASP A 179 -2.72 18.24 12.47
C ASP A 179 -1.72 17.19 12.93
N PHE A 180 -2.19 16.08 13.52
CA PHE A 180 -1.32 14.98 13.93
C PHE A 180 -0.57 14.37 12.72
N VAL A 181 -1.30 14.02 11.66
CA VAL A 181 -0.73 13.41 10.45
C VAL A 181 0.25 14.36 9.77
N ARG A 182 -0.09 15.65 9.70
CA ARG A 182 0.79 16.70 9.13
C ARG A 182 2.04 16.92 9.97
N GLN A 183 1.90 17.02 11.29
CA GLN A 183 3.03 17.25 12.20
C GLN A 183 4.06 16.13 12.11
N HIS A 184 3.61 14.89 11.97
CA HIS A 184 4.48 13.72 11.86
C HIS A 184 4.88 13.39 10.42
N GLN A 185 4.41 14.17 9.42
CA GLN A 185 4.70 13.97 8.01
C GLN A 185 4.40 12.54 7.52
N ILE A 186 3.33 11.91 8.04
CA ILE A 186 2.97 10.54 7.68
C ILE A 186 2.40 10.53 6.25
N PRO A 187 3.04 9.87 5.27
CA PRO A 187 2.56 9.85 3.89
C PRO A 187 1.23 9.12 3.73
N LEU A 188 0.41 9.65 2.83
CA LEU A 188 -0.90 9.09 2.49
C LEU A 188 -0.86 8.40 1.12
N GLU A 189 -1.37 7.17 1.08
CA GLU A 189 -1.57 6.37 -0.13
C GLU A 189 -2.99 6.63 -0.67
N PHE A 190 -3.11 7.37 -1.77
CA PHE A 190 -4.36 7.77 -2.39
C PHE A 190 -4.78 6.82 -3.48
N CYS A 191 -5.98 6.25 -3.36
CA CYS A 191 -6.52 5.24 -4.27
C CYS A 191 -7.81 5.78 -4.93
N LEU A 192 -7.64 6.67 -5.92
CA LEU A 192 -8.75 7.48 -6.48
C LEU A 192 -9.88 6.61 -7.01
N THR A 193 -9.59 5.68 -7.92
CA THR A 193 -10.62 4.82 -8.51
C THR A 193 -11.25 3.91 -7.46
N SER A 194 -10.46 3.34 -6.54
CA SER A 194 -10.99 2.54 -5.42
C SER A 194 -12.00 3.34 -4.59
N ASN A 195 -11.67 4.58 -4.22
CA ASN A 195 -12.55 5.40 -3.40
C ASN A 195 -13.86 5.79 -4.11
N ILE A 196 -13.82 6.03 -5.41
CA ILE A 196 -15.05 6.24 -6.21
C ILE A 196 -15.88 4.96 -6.31
N LYS A 197 -15.26 3.82 -6.63
CA LYS A 197 -15.96 2.54 -6.81
C LYS A 197 -16.55 2.02 -5.50
N SER A 198 -15.88 2.28 -4.38
CA SER A 198 -16.32 1.96 -3.02
C SER A 198 -17.27 3.01 -2.44
N GLN A 199 -17.56 4.08 -3.18
CA GLN A 199 -18.47 5.17 -2.77
C GLN A 199 -18.05 5.87 -1.47
N THR A 200 -16.75 5.85 -1.16
CA THR A 200 -16.19 6.60 -0.02
C THR A 200 -15.93 8.06 -0.38
N VAL A 201 -15.87 8.38 -1.68
CA VAL A 201 -15.78 9.73 -2.24
C VAL A 201 -16.85 9.89 -3.33
N PRO A 202 -17.58 11.03 -3.41
CA PRO A 202 -18.70 11.20 -4.35
C PRO A 202 -18.26 11.44 -5.80
N SER A 203 -17.09 12.04 -6.03
CA SER A 203 -16.54 12.30 -7.37
C SER A 203 -15.04 12.56 -7.31
N TYR A 204 -14.32 12.33 -8.41
CA TYR A 204 -12.86 12.51 -8.44
C TYR A 204 -12.44 13.95 -8.09
N ASP A 205 -13.20 14.96 -8.55
CA ASP A 205 -12.92 16.38 -8.30
C ASP A 205 -13.09 16.77 -6.81
N GLN A 206 -13.79 15.94 -6.03
CA GLN A 206 -13.98 16.09 -4.58
C GLN A 206 -13.08 15.13 -3.77
N HIS A 207 -12.13 14.45 -4.41
CA HIS A 207 -11.26 13.50 -3.71
C HIS A 207 -10.33 14.23 -2.73
N HIS A 208 -10.18 13.66 -1.53
CA HIS A 208 -9.40 14.23 -0.41
C HIS A 208 -7.91 14.45 -0.75
N PHE A 209 -7.39 13.78 -1.80
CA PHE A 209 -6.10 14.09 -2.41
C PHE A 209 -5.93 15.59 -2.68
N GLY A 210 -6.94 16.27 -3.22
CA GLY A 210 -6.84 17.70 -3.56
C GLY A 210 -6.51 18.58 -2.35
N PHE A 211 -7.14 18.29 -1.21
CA PHE A 211 -6.87 19.00 0.04
C PHE A 211 -5.42 18.77 0.50
N TRP A 212 -5.00 17.50 0.64
CA TRP A 212 -3.68 17.14 1.14
C TRP A 212 -2.55 17.62 0.22
N TYR A 213 -2.75 17.52 -1.10
CA TYR A 213 -1.81 18.03 -2.09
C TYR A 213 -1.70 19.56 -2.04
N SER A 214 -2.81 20.29 -1.85
CA SER A 214 -2.80 21.76 -1.78
C SER A 214 -2.00 22.32 -0.59
N ILE A 215 -1.86 21.54 0.48
CA ILE A 215 -1.05 21.90 1.65
C ILE A 215 0.35 21.26 1.61
N ALA A 216 0.77 20.75 0.45
CA ALA A 216 2.06 20.10 0.21
C ALA A 216 2.35 18.92 1.15
N HIS A 217 1.32 18.15 1.53
CA HIS A 217 1.49 16.97 2.38
C HIS A 217 2.06 15.78 1.59
N PRO A 218 2.93 14.95 2.19
CA PRO A 218 3.42 13.70 1.61
C PRO A 218 2.31 12.82 1.02
N SER A 219 2.34 12.65 -0.30
CA SER A 219 1.26 12.03 -1.08
C SER A 219 1.81 10.99 -2.06
N VAL A 220 1.18 9.82 -2.13
CA VAL A 220 1.48 8.74 -3.09
C VAL A 220 0.20 8.34 -3.81
N ILE A 221 0.22 8.28 -5.14
CA ILE A 221 -0.89 7.74 -5.93
C ILE A 221 -0.73 6.22 -6.04
N CYS A 222 -1.77 5.47 -5.71
CA CYS A 222 -1.79 4.01 -5.66
C CYS A 222 -3.02 3.45 -6.40
N THR A 223 -2.93 2.20 -6.88
CA THR A 223 -4.06 1.53 -7.55
C THR A 223 -5.04 0.88 -6.60
N ASP A 224 -4.62 0.61 -5.36
CA ASP A 224 -5.27 -0.39 -4.50
C ASP A 224 -5.34 -1.74 -5.26
N ASP A 225 -6.53 -2.29 -5.47
CA ASP A 225 -6.75 -3.50 -6.26
C ASP A 225 -6.98 -3.21 -7.76
N LYS A 226 -5.88 -3.12 -8.53
CA LYS A 226 -5.96 -2.78 -9.97
C LYS A 226 -6.92 -3.65 -10.78
N GLY A 227 -6.97 -4.95 -10.49
CA GLY A 227 -7.85 -5.91 -11.17
C GLY A 227 -9.33 -5.77 -10.76
N VAL A 228 -9.60 -5.57 -9.46
CA VAL A 228 -10.98 -5.43 -8.93
C VAL A 228 -11.61 -4.12 -9.41
N PHE A 229 -10.84 -3.04 -9.43
CA PHE A 229 -11.31 -1.73 -9.83
C PHE A 229 -11.13 -1.41 -11.32
N ALA A 230 -10.53 -2.34 -12.08
CA ALA A 230 -10.25 -2.23 -13.51
C ALA A 230 -9.51 -0.92 -13.86
N THR A 231 -8.36 -0.70 -13.22
CA THR A 231 -7.50 0.46 -13.44
C THR A 231 -6.03 0.07 -13.56
N HIS A 232 -5.18 1.04 -13.89
CA HIS A 232 -3.73 0.95 -13.99
C HIS A 232 -3.11 2.15 -13.27
N LEU A 233 -1.84 2.07 -12.86
CA LEU A 233 -1.21 3.17 -12.13
C LEU A 233 -1.11 4.42 -13.02
N SER A 234 -0.75 4.26 -14.30
CA SER A 234 -0.75 5.36 -15.27
C SER A 234 -2.10 6.08 -15.36
N GLN A 235 -3.20 5.33 -15.33
CA GLN A 235 -4.55 5.88 -15.31
C GLN A 235 -4.86 6.65 -14.02
N GLU A 236 -4.43 6.17 -12.85
CA GLU A 236 -4.60 6.91 -11.59
C GLU A 236 -3.82 8.24 -11.61
N TYR A 237 -2.60 8.26 -12.17
CA TYR A 237 -1.84 9.50 -12.37
C TYR A 237 -2.52 10.45 -13.36
N GLN A 238 -3.07 9.92 -14.46
CA GLN A 238 -3.85 10.72 -15.42
C GLN A 238 -5.08 11.34 -14.75
N LEU A 239 -5.83 10.55 -13.97
CA LEU A 239 -6.99 11.05 -13.21
C LEU A 239 -6.58 12.15 -12.24
N ALA A 240 -5.51 11.96 -11.47
CA ALA A 240 -5.01 12.99 -10.56
C ALA A 240 -4.60 14.26 -11.32
N ALA A 241 -3.93 14.13 -12.48
CA ALA A 241 -3.51 15.26 -13.29
C ALA A 241 -4.69 16.07 -13.84
N GLU A 242 -5.67 15.39 -14.45
CA GLU A 242 -6.84 16.03 -15.07
C GLU A 242 -7.75 16.68 -14.02
N LYS A 243 -7.99 15.99 -12.90
CA LYS A 243 -8.97 16.40 -11.88
C LYS A 243 -8.46 17.51 -10.97
N PHE A 244 -7.15 17.57 -10.76
CA PHE A 244 -6.52 18.58 -9.92
C PHE A 244 -5.69 19.59 -10.73
N ASN A 245 -5.83 19.59 -12.06
CA ASN A 245 -5.14 20.48 -13.00
C ASN A 245 -3.62 20.51 -12.78
N LEU A 246 -3.01 19.35 -12.56
CA LEU A 246 -1.57 19.26 -12.33
C LEU A 246 -0.82 19.43 -13.64
N THR A 247 0.19 20.29 -13.62
CA THR A 247 1.14 20.42 -14.73
C THR A 247 1.97 19.14 -14.88
N PRO A 248 2.54 18.85 -16.07
CA PRO A 248 3.46 17.72 -16.25
C PRO A 248 4.60 17.69 -15.23
N SER A 249 5.15 18.85 -14.87
CA SER A 249 6.17 18.98 -13.82
C SER A 249 5.66 18.60 -12.43
N GLN A 250 4.42 18.92 -12.09
CA GLN A 250 3.79 18.52 -10.82
C GLN A 250 3.52 17.01 -10.77
N VAL A 251 3.04 16.44 -11.87
CA VAL A 251 2.85 14.97 -12.01
C VAL A 251 4.19 14.25 -11.85
N TRP A 252 5.24 14.76 -12.49
CA TRP A 252 6.60 14.25 -12.34
C TRP A 252 7.07 14.30 -10.89
N ASN A 253 6.90 15.44 -10.23
CA ASN A 253 7.32 15.61 -8.84
C ASN A 253 6.52 14.70 -7.90
N LEU A 254 5.22 14.48 -8.13
CA LEU A 254 4.42 13.55 -7.35
C LEU A 254 4.98 12.12 -7.41
N SER A 255 5.40 11.68 -8.60
CA SER A 255 6.08 10.39 -8.79
C SER A 255 7.50 10.36 -8.22
N TYR A 256 8.26 11.45 -8.31
CA TYR A 256 9.63 11.52 -7.77
C TYR A 256 9.66 11.53 -6.24
N GLU A 257 8.79 12.32 -5.62
CA GLU A 257 8.72 12.45 -4.16
C GLU A 257 8.25 11.17 -3.48
N SER A 258 7.46 10.32 -4.16
CA SER A 258 7.04 9.02 -3.61
C SER A 258 8.22 8.11 -3.26
N ILE A 259 9.40 8.31 -3.88
CA ILE A 259 10.64 7.60 -3.55
C ILE A 259 11.06 7.86 -2.08
N ASN A 260 10.71 9.02 -1.51
CA ASN A 260 11.01 9.33 -0.11
C ASN A 260 10.12 8.56 0.88
N TYR A 261 9.02 7.96 0.40
CA TYR A 261 8.01 7.32 1.24
C TYR A 261 8.02 5.80 1.14
N ILE A 262 8.87 5.22 0.28
CA ILE A 262 9.06 3.77 0.19
C ILE A 262 9.68 3.23 1.48
N PHE A 263 9.50 1.94 1.74
CA PHE A 263 10.08 1.26 2.90
C PHE A 263 11.51 0.77 2.66
N ALA A 264 11.94 0.70 1.39
CA ALA A 264 13.28 0.25 1.04
C ALA A 264 14.39 1.15 1.60
N SER A 265 15.58 0.56 1.63
CA SER A 265 16.83 1.18 2.07
C SER A 265 17.17 2.49 1.33
N GLU A 266 18.04 3.31 1.96
CA GLU A 266 18.51 4.57 1.37
C GLU A 266 19.29 4.36 0.07
N SER A 267 19.98 3.23 -0.08
CA SER A 267 20.63 2.84 -1.34
C SER A 267 19.61 2.69 -2.46
N THR A 268 18.53 1.94 -2.23
CA THR A 268 17.44 1.77 -3.21
C THR A 268 16.80 3.11 -3.56
N ARG A 269 16.56 3.98 -2.56
CA ARG A 269 16.04 5.34 -2.81
C ARG A 269 16.99 6.18 -3.67
N SER A 270 18.28 6.12 -3.40
CA SER A 270 19.31 6.86 -4.14
C SER A 270 19.39 6.41 -5.60
N GLU A 271 19.33 5.10 -5.84
CA GLU A 271 19.29 4.51 -7.18
C GLU A 271 18.04 4.94 -7.96
N LEU A 272 16.86 4.86 -7.33
CA LEU A 272 15.61 5.31 -7.94
C LEU A 272 15.63 6.81 -8.25
N LYS A 273 16.11 7.66 -7.33
CA LYS A 273 16.25 9.10 -7.57
C LYS A 273 17.17 9.39 -8.75
N SER A 274 18.30 8.69 -8.83
CA SER A 274 19.22 8.80 -9.98
C SER A 274 18.53 8.40 -11.29
N LYS A 275 17.79 7.30 -11.29
CA LYS A 275 17.01 6.82 -12.45
C LYS A 275 15.98 7.87 -12.89
N TRP A 276 15.21 8.45 -11.98
CA TRP A 276 14.27 9.53 -12.30
C TRP A 276 15.00 10.75 -12.86
N ASN A 277 16.07 11.22 -12.22
CA ASN A 277 16.81 12.40 -12.70
C ASN A 277 17.35 12.20 -14.12
N HIS A 278 17.76 10.98 -14.49
CA HIS A 278 18.15 10.63 -15.85
C HIS A 278 16.97 10.60 -16.83
N LEU A 279 15.79 10.14 -16.39
CA LEU A 279 14.59 10.06 -17.21
C LEU A 279 13.88 11.40 -17.40
N LYS A 280 13.97 12.33 -16.43
CA LYS A 280 13.24 13.60 -16.40
C LYS A 280 13.34 14.41 -17.71
N PRO A 281 14.54 14.61 -18.31
CA PRO A 281 14.63 15.33 -19.57
C PRO A 281 13.84 14.62 -20.69
N LYS A 282 13.97 13.29 -20.81
CA LYS A 282 13.32 12.53 -21.90
C LYS A 282 11.80 12.56 -21.83
N VAL A 283 11.23 12.69 -20.62
CA VAL A 283 9.78 12.64 -20.39
C VAL A 283 9.13 14.03 -20.40
N LEU A 284 9.82 15.06 -19.88
CA LEU A 284 9.26 16.42 -19.78
C LEU A 284 9.72 17.38 -20.89
N HIS A 285 10.56 16.95 -21.84
CA HIS A 285 10.83 17.73 -23.04
C HIS A 285 9.68 17.58 -24.04
N PHE A 286 8.81 18.59 -24.05
CA PHE A 286 8.11 19.04 -25.26
C PHE A 286 9.02 19.96 -26.07
#